data_AF-A0A5N6UA99-F1
#
_entry.id   AF-A0A5N6UA99-F1
#
_cell.length_a   1.000
_cell.length_b   1.000
_cell.length_c   1.000
_cell.angle_alpha   90.00
_cell.angle_beta   90.00
_cell.angle_gamma   90.00
#
_symmetry.space_group_name_H-M   'P 1'
#
loop_
_entity.id
_entity.type
_entity.pdbx_description
1 polymer ?
#
loop_
_entity_poly.entity_id
_entity_poly.type
_entity_poly.pdbx_seq_one_letter_code
_entity_poly.pdbx_strand_id
1 'polypeptide(L)'
;MQVASLGMEAVMFAGGFVFGLTFCMWFIGAFVKLDATINHADATGPISAGSYAAAVFIFIYAVGFSFSWASVPWVICSEIHPLRVRSLCVAICTATHWLLDFVIAHSAPYMIRIIKYGTYFFFTSFLTLAIPFMWLMVPETKGLKLEEVDDMLRH
;
A
#
# COMPACT_ATOMS: atom_id res chain seq x y z
N MET A 1 11.44 21.63 14.83
CA MET A 1 10.12 21.30 14.26
C MET A 1 9.79 19.89 14.73
N GLN A 2 8.96 19.76 15.76
CA GLN A 2 8.65 18.50 16.43
C GLN A 2 7.62 17.72 15.60
N VAL A 3 8.05 16.66 14.92
CA VAL A 3 7.16 15.61 14.40
C VAL A 3 7.30 14.40 15.33
N ALA A 4 6.94 14.59 16.61
CA ALA A 4 6.94 13.52 17.63
C ALA A 4 5.51 13.07 17.98
N SER A 5 4.49 13.57 17.28
CA SER A 5 3.08 13.31 17.63
C SER A 5 2.37 12.32 16.71
N LEU A 6 2.90 12.04 15.52
CA LEU A 6 2.36 11.00 14.63
C LEU A 6 3.04 9.66 14.95
N GLY A 7 2.80 9.17 16.17
CA GLY A 7 3.21 7.82 16.53
C GLY A 7 2.54 6.77 15.65
N MET A 8 3.05 5.54 15.72
CA MET A 8 2.56 4.34 15.01
C MET A 8 1.07 4.04 15.16
N GLU A 9 0.35 4.75 16.02
CA GLU A 9 -1.11 4.80 16.05
C GLU A 9 -1.71 5.28 14.72
N ALA A 10 -1.10 6.25 14.03
CA ALA A 10 -1.51 6.65 12.69
C ALA A 10 -1.28 5.52 11.68
N VAL A 11 -0.23 4.71 11.85
CA VAL A 11 0.10 3.52 11.04
C VAL A 11 -0.84 2.36 11.34
N MET A 12 -1.33 2.25 12.58
CA MET A 12 -2.27 1.22 13.03
C MET A 12 -3.72 1.56 12.64
N PHE A 13 -4.11 2.83 12.70
CA PHE A 13 -5.36 3.34 12.12
C PHE A 13 -5.33 3.28 10.59
N ALA A 14 -4.21 3.66 9.97
CA ALA A 14 -3.94 3.48 8.55
C ALA A 14 -3.96 2.02 8.14
N GLY A 15 -3.30 1.12 8.88
CA GLY A 15 -3.21 -0.30 8.59
C GLY A 15 -4.54 -1.02 8.76
N GLY A 16 -5.31 -0.71 9.81
CA GLY A 16 -6.66 -1.23 10.04
C GLY A 16 -7.68 -0.69 9.02
N PHE A 17 -7.58 0.59 8.65
CA PHE A 17 -8.39 1.18 7.57
C PHE A 17 -8.01 0.61 6.21
N VAL A 18 -6.71 0.46 5.92
CA VAL A 18 -6.20 -0.18 4.69
C VAL A 18 -6.56 -1.65 4.63
N PHE A 19 -6.57 -2.40 5.73
CA PHE A 19 -7.10 -3.77 5.80
C PHE A 19 -8.57 -3.82 5.37
N GLY A 20 -9.41 -2.89 5.86
CA GLY A 20 -10.81 -2.77 5.45
C GLY A 20 -10.96 -2.38 3.97
N LEU A 21 -10.01 -1.62 3.43
CA LEU A 21 -10.01 -1.16 2.03
C LEU A 21 -9.39 -2.16 1.05
N THR A 22 -8.46 -3.01 1.47
CA THR A 22 -8.02 -4.17 0.66
C THR A 22 -9.16 -5.16 0.51
N PHE A 23 -10.05 -5.31 1.49
CA PHE A 23 -11.31 -6.04 1.33
C PHE A 23 -12.19 -5.45 0.22
N CYS A 24 -12.24 -4.13 0.05
CA CYS A 24 -12.91 -3.49 -1.08
C CYS A 24 -12.25 -3.84 -2.42
N MET A 25 -10.92 -3.90 -2.49
CA MET A 25 -10.20 -4.32 -3.69
C MET A 25 -10.41 -5.81 -4.02
N TRP A 26 -10.48 -6.68 -3.01
CA TRP A 26 -10.90 -8.08 -3.17
C TRP A 26 -12.33 -8.18 -3.71
N PHE A 27 -13.24 -7.32 -3.22
CA PHE A 27 -14.63 -7.26 -3.68
C PHE A 27 -14.76 -6.76 -5.12
N ILE A 28 -13.98 -5.73 -5.50
CA ILE A 28 -13.89 -5.25 -6.89
C ILE A 28 -13.33 -6.34 -7.80
N GLY A 29 -12.25 -7.03 -7.40
CA GLY A 29 -11.69 -8.14 -8.17
C GLY A 29 -12.68 -9.30 -8.36
N ALA A 30 -13.45 -9.62 -7.32
CA ALA A 30 -14.52 -10.61 -7.39
C ALA A 30 -15.65 -10.17 -8.33
N PHE A 31 -16.04 -8.89 -8.29
CA PHE A 31 -17.03 -8.31 -9.20
C PHE A 31 -16.56 -8.32 -10.66
N VAL A 32 -15.32 -7.92 -10.94
CA VAL A 32 -14.73 -7.94 -12.29
C VAL A 32 -14.65 -9.37 -12.83
N LYS A 33 -14.34 -10.35 -11.97
CA LYS A 33 -14.40 -11.77 -12.34
C LYS A 33 -15.83 -12.20 -12.65
N LEU A 34 -16.81 -11.79 -11.84
CA LEU A 34 -18.21 -12.13 -12.03
C LEU A 34 -18.75 -11.53 -13.33
N ASP A 35 -18.46 -10.26 -13.59
CA ASP A 35 -18.89 -9.53 -14.79
C ASP A 35 -18.24 -10.09 -16.05
N ALA A 36 -16.94 -10.42 -16.02
CA ALA A 36 -16.25 -11.11 -17.12
C ALA A 36 -16.74 -12.54 -17.38
N THR A 37 -17.40 -13.17 -16.39
CA THR A 37 -17.96 -14.53 -16.50
C THR A 37 -19.42 -14.53 -16.94
N ILE A 38 -20.21 -13.53 -16.53
CA ILE A 38 -21.63 -13.40 -16.84
C ILE A 38 -21.84 -12.66 -18.17
N ASN A 39 -21.07 -11.60 -18.42
CA ASN A 39 -21.09 -10.82 -19.64
C ASN A 39 -19.79 -11.12 -20.40
N HIS A 40 -19.81 -12.11 -21.29
CA HIS A 40 -18.67 -12.42 -22.14
C HIS A 40 -18.27 -11.18 -22.97
N ALA A 41 -17.31 -10.40 -22.48
CA ALA A 41 -16.53 -9.41 -23.22
C ALA A 41 -17.29 -8.37 -24.07
N ASP A 42 -18.57 -8.08 -23.82
CA ASP A 42 -19.23 -6.95 -24.49
C ASP A 42 -19.01 -5.67 -23.69
N ALA A 43 -17.90 -4.98 -24.00
CA ALA A 43 -17.63 -3.61 -23.60
C ALA A 43 -18.64 -2.58 -24.16
N THR A 44 -19.73 -3.05 -24.76
CA THR A 44 -20.78 -2.31 -25.45
C THR A 44 -22.12 -2.31 -24.70
N GLY A 45 -22.21 -2.97 -23.54
CA GLY A 45 -23.39 -2.91 -22.68
C GLY A 45 -23.53 -1.56 -21.95
N PRO A 46 -24.76 -1.12 -21.58
CA PRO A 46 -24.95 0.05 -20.72
C PRO A 46 -24.16 -0.11 -19.41
N ILE A 47 -23.57 0.98 -18.92
CA ILE A 47 -22.81 0.97 -17.66
C ILE A 47 -23.70 0.41 -16.54
N SER A 48 -23.35 -0.78 -16.05
CA SER A 48 -24.08 -1.49 -15.00
C SER A 48 -23.95 -0.75 -13.67
N ALA A 49 -24.96 -0.86 -12.81
CA ALA A 49 -24.89 -0.40 -11.42
C ALA A 49 -23.65 -0.96 -10.68
N GLY A 50 -23.19 -2.15 -11.07
CA GLY A 50 -21.96 -2.75 -10.54
C GLY A 50 -20.68 -1.99 -10.91
N SER A 51 -20.61 -1.42 -12.11
CA SER A 51 -19.47 -0.61 -12.56
C SER A 51 -19.39 0.72 -11.80
N TYR A 52 -20.54 1.35 -11.52
CA TYR A 52 -20.61 2.55 -10.66
C TYR A 52 -20.19 2.24 -9.22
N ALA A 53 -20.65 1.12 -8.64
CA ALA A 53 -20.23 0.70 -7.31
C ALA A 53 -18.71 0.45 -7.25
N ALA A 54 -18.15 -0.25 -8.24
CA ALA A 54 -16.71 -0.48 -8.33
C ALA A 54 -15.91 0.82 -8.41
N ALA A 55 -16.37 1.80 -9.20
CA ALA A 55 -15.73 3.12 -9.28
C ALA A 55 -15.72 3.83 -7.92
N VAL A 56 -16.85 3.85 -7.20
CA VAL A 56 -16.94 4.45 -5.86
C VAL A 56 -15.98 3.78 -4.88
N PHE A 57 -15.91 2.44 -4.87
CA PHE A 57 -14.98 1.71 -4.00
C PHE A 57 -13.50 1.97 -4.34
N ILE A 58 -13.15 2.17 -5.62
CA ILE A 58 -11.79 2.57 -6.03
C ILE A 58 -11.45 3.95 -5.46
N PHE A 59 -12.37 4.92 -5.50
CA PHE A 59 -12.11 6.26 -4.94
C PHE A 59 -11.99 6.23 -3.41
N ILE A 60 -12.84 5.46 -2.72
CA ILE A 60 -12.74 5.28 -1.27
C ILE A 60 -11.39 4.64 -0.90
N TYR A 61 -10.96 3.62 -1.66
CA TYR A 61 -9.62 3.04 -1.52
C TYR A 61 -8.53 4.08 -1.74
N ALA A 62 -8.60 4.88 -2.81
CA ALA A 62 -7.58 5.87 -3.14
C ALA A 62 -7.42 6.93 -2.04
N VAL A 63 -8.53 7.45 -1.51
CA VAL A 63 -8.51 8.40 -0.39
C VAL A 63 -7.86 7.78 0.84
N GLY A 64 -8.26 6.56 1.20
CA GLY A 64 -7.66 5.86 2.32
C GLY A 64 -6.17 5.58 2.14
N PHE A 65 -5.75 5.18 0.92
CA PHE A 65 -4.36 4.97 0.57
C PHE A 65 -3.52 6.24 0.68
N SER A 66 -4.04 7.39 0.27
CA SER A 66 -3.35 8.69 0.35
C SER A 66 -3.05 9.12 1.79
N PHE A 67 -3.96 8.88 2.74
CA PHE A 67 -3.74 9.24 4.14
C PHE A 67 -2.87 8.24 4.90
N SER A 68 -2.77 7.01 4.40
CA SER A 68 -2.04 5.91 5.04
C SER A 68 -0.70 5.66 4.36
N TRP A 69 -0.72 4.91 3.28
CA TRP A 69 0.43 4.30 2.67
C TRP A 69 1.28 5.28 1.86
N ALA A 70 0.69 6.38 1.39
CA ALA A 70 1.41 7.36 0.58
C ALA A 70 2.41 8.22 1.39
N SER A 71 2.17 8.45 2.69
CA SER A 71 2.98 9.35 3.53
C SER A 71 3.78 8.60 4.60
N VAL A 72 3.21 7.56 5.19
CA VAL A 72 3.77 6.84 6.34
C VAL A 72 5.17 6.25 6.09
N PRO A 73 5.43 5.51 4.99
CA PRO A 73 6.73 4.86 4.79
C PRO A 73 7.89 5.84 4.69
N TRP A 74 7.65 7.02 4.10
CA TRP A 74 8.67 8.06 3.95
C TRP A 74 9.04 8.70 5.29
N VAL A 75 8.05 8.91 6.15
CA VAL A 75 8.27 9.42 7.51
C VAL A 75 9.06 8.41 8.32
N ILE A 76 8.63 7.14 8.35
CA ILE A 76 9.32 6.06 9.07
C ILE A 76 10.77 5.92 8.57
N CYS A 77 11.00 5.94 7.26
CA CYS A 77 12.33 5.87 6.68
C CYS A 77 13.21 7.02 7.16
N SER A 78 12.67 8.21 7.37
CA SER A 78 13.45 9.34 7.90
C SER A 78 13.76 9.24 9.40
N GLU A 79 12.97 8.48 10.17
CA GLU A 79 13.07 8.38 11.62
C GLU A 79 13.94 7.22 12.10
N ILE A 80 13.89 6.06 11.41
CA ILE A 80 14.63 4.86 11.81
C ILE A 80 16.15 5.03 11.63
N HIS A 81 16.60 5.83 10.67
CA HIS A 81 18.01 5.88 10.33
C HIS A 81 18.81 6.88 11.20
N PRO A 82 19.99 6.47 11.72
CA PRO A 82 20.91 7.36 12.44
C PRO A 82 21.33 8.55 11.57
N LEU A 83 21.47 9.73 12.18
CA LEU A 83 21.78 10.98 11.45
C LEU A 83 23.01 10.88 10.53
N ARG A 84 24.02 10.08 10.92
CA ARG A 84 25.27 9.93 10.15
C ARG A 84 25.10 9.18 8.83
N VAL A 85 24.16 8.24 8.74
CA VAL A 85 23.96 7.37 7.55
C VAL A 85 22.59 7.58 6.89
N ARG A 86 21.74 8.43 7.47
CA ARG A 86 20.36 8.68 7.01
C ARG A 86 20.26 9.02 5.53
N SER A 87 21.13 9.89 5.01
CA SER A 87 21.08 10.30 3.60
C SER A 87 21.29 9.12 2.64
N LEU A 88 22.25 8.23 2.96
CA LEU A 88 22.52 7.04 2.16
C LEU A 88 21.35 6.04 2.24
N CYS A 89 20.84 5.77 3.45
CA CYS A 89 19.74 4.84 3.64
C CYS A 89 18.45 5.31 2.95
N VAL A 90 18.13 6.60 3.05
CA VAL A 90 16.98 7.20 2.36
C VAL A 90 17.16 7.14 0.84
N ALA A 91 18.38 7.36 0.33
CA ALA A 91 18.67 7.23 -1.10
C ALA A 91 18.48 5.80 -1.61
N ILE A 92 18.96 4.78 -0.87
CA ILE A 92 18.75 3.37 -1.20
C ILE A 92 17.27 3.03 -1.16
N CYS A 93 16.55 3.43 -0.10
CA CYS A 93 15.11 3.20 0.02
C CYS A 93 14.32 3.81 -1.15
N THR A 94 14.65 5.05 -1.51
CA THR A 94 14.04 5.74 -2.65
C THR A 94 14.35 5.03 -3.96
N ALA A 95 15.60 4.63 -4.19
CA ALA A 95 16.00 3.89 -5.39
C ALA A 95 15.30 2.54 -5.51
N THR A 96 15.18 1.78 -4.41
CA THR A 96 14.45 0.52 -4.38
C THR A 96 12.95 0.73 -4.65
N HIS A 97 12.34 1.77 -4.07
CA HIS A 97 10.94 2.11 -4.32
C HIS A 97 10.69 2.38 -5.82
N TRP A 98 11.47 3.27 -6.43
CA TRP A 98 11.33 3.57 -7.86
C TRP A 98 11.63 2.36 -8.76
N LEU A 99 12.58 1.50 -8.37
CA LEU A 99 12.87 0.27 -9.11
C LEU A 99 11.68 -0.68 -9.09
N LEU A 100 11.03 -0.86 -7.93
CA LEU A 100 9.85 -1.72 -7.82
C LEU A 100 8.67 -1.14 -8.59
N ASP A 101 8.46 0.18 -8.53
CA ASP A 101 7.43 0.86 -9.33
C ASP A 101 7.66 0.64 -10.83
N PHE A 102 8.91 0.72 -11.30
CA PHE A 102 9.26 0.42 -12.68
C PHE A 102 8.93 -1.02 -13.06
N VAL A 103 9.28 -1.99 -12.20
CA VAL A 103 8.95 -3.41 -12.43
C VAL A 103 7.45 -3.63 -12.52
N ILE A 104 6.67 -3.00 -11.63
CA ILE A 104 5.20 -3.10 -11.64
C ILE A 104 4.63 -2.45 -12.91
N ALA A 105 5.05 -1.23 -13.23
CA ALA A 105 4.59 -0.50 -14.42
C ALA A 105 4.90 -1.27 -15.72
N HIS A 106 6.07 -1.91 -15.78
CA HIS A 106 6.45 -2.72 -16.93
C HIS A 106 5.69 -4.05 -16.98
N SER A 107 5.51 -4.74 -15.86
CA SER A 107 4.86 -6.07 -15.79
C SER A 107 3.33 -6.01 -15.90
N ALA A 108 2.69 -4.97 -15.38
CA ALA A 108 1.24 -4.79 -15.36
C ALA A 108 0.56 -5.01 -16.75
N PRO A 109 1.01 -4.40 -17.87
CA PRO A 109 0.38 -4.64 -19.17
C PRO A 109 0.50 -6.09 -19.66
N TYR A 110 1.61 -6.78 -19.36
CA TYR A 110 1.77 -8.20 -19.71
C TYR A 110 0.86 -9.08 -18.85
N MET A 111 0.77 -8.80 -17.55
CA MET A 111 -0.09 -9.54 -16.63
C MET A 111 -1.56 -9.40 -17.01
N ILE A 112 -2.03 -8.18 -17.33
CA ILE A 112 -3.42 -7.94 -17.76
C ILE A 112 -3.76 -8.75 -19.02
N ARG A 113 -2.81 -8.93 -19.95
CA ARG A 113 -3.02 -9.72 -21.17
C ARG A 113 -3.09 -11.22 -20.90
N ILE A 114 -2.23 -11.74 -20.02
CA ILE A 114 -2.07 -13.18 -19.80
C ILE A 114 -3.08 -13.70 -18.75
N ILE A 115 -3.10 -13.09 -17.57
CA ILE A 115 -3.90 -13.55 -16.42
C ILE A 115 -5.18 -12.73 -16.20
N LYS A 116 -5.40 -11.66 -16.99
CA LYS A 116 -6.64 -10.85 -17.02
C LYS A 116 -7.06 -10.38 -15.62
N TYR A 117 -8.21 -10.84 -15.11
CA TYR A 117 -8.71 -10.49 -13.79
C TYR A 117 -7.78 -10.97 -12.66
N GLY A 118 -6.96 -12.00 -12.91
CA GLY A 118 -5.98 -12.52 -11.95
C GLY A 118 -4.91 -11.50 -11.57
N THR A 119 -4.65 -10.49 -12.39
CA THR A 119 -3.69 -9.40 -12.08
C THR A 119 -4.12 -8.62 -10.85
N TYR A 120 -5.42 -8.32 -10.71
CA TYR A 120 -5.94 -7.58 -9.57
C TYR A 120 -5.81 -8.39 -8.27
N PHE A 121 -6.12 -9.68 -8.32
CA PHE A 121 -5.96 -10.58 -7.16
C PHE A 121 -4.50 -10.76 -6.77
N PHE A 122 -3.60 -10.86 -7.75
CA PHE A 122 -2.16 -10.92 -7.50
C PHE A 122 -1.69 -9.69 -6.71
N PHE A 123 -1.91 -8.48 -7.22
CA PHE A 123 -1.46 -7.26 -6.52
C PHE A 123 -2.17 -7.05 -5.16
N THR A 124 -3.46 -7.36 -5.07
CA THR A 124 -4.21 -7.22 -3.81
C THR A 124 -3.71 -8.21 -2.76
N SER A 125 -3.27 -9.40 -3.15
CA SER A 125 -2.69 -10.38 -2.21
C SER A 125 -1.36 -9.90 -1.62
N PHE A 126 -0.46 -9.33 -2.42
CA PHE A 126 0.76 -8.70 -1.93
C PHE A 126 0.49 -7.53 -0.97
N LEU A 127 -0.47 -6.67 -1.32
CA LEU A 127 -0.94 -5.61 -0.43
C LEU A 127 -1.47 -6.17 0.89
N THR A 128 -2.24 -7.26 0.86
CA THR A 128 -2.80 -7.90 2.06
C THR A 128 -1.70 -8.51 2.95
N LEU A 129 -0.65 -9.09 2.35
CA LEU A 129 0.49 -9.67 3.06
C LEU A 129 1.46 -8.61 3.61
N ALA A 130 1.55 -7.45 2.96
CA ALA A 130 2.40 -6.35 3.43
C ALA A 130 1.93 -5.76 4.77
N ILE A 131 0.64 -5.82 5.07
CA ILE A 131 0.09 -5.24 6.31
C ILE A 131 0.52 -6.01 7.58
N PRO A 132 0.36 -7.34 7.70
CA PRO A 132 0.87 -8.07 8.86
C PRO A 132 2.40 -8.03 8.94
N PHE A 133 3.09 -7.97 7.80
CA PHE A 133 4.54 -7.77 7.76
C PHE A 133 4.95 -6.45 8.43
N MET A 134 4.30 -5.35 8.09
CA MET A 134 4.54 -4.04 8.72
C MET A 134 4.23 -4.07 10.22
N TRP A 135 3.15 -4.75 10.62
CA TRP A 135 2.78 -4.85 12.03
C TRP A 135 3.79 -5.62 12.89
N LEU A 136 4.43 -6.65 12.32
CA LEU A 136 5.41 -7.47 13.04
C LEU A 136 6.84 -6.92 12.98
N MET A 137 7.24 -6.31 11.86
CA MET A 137 8.64 -5.93 11.62
C MET A 137 8.97 -4.47 11.95
N VAL A 138 7.99 -3.59 12.08
CA VAL A 138 8.24 -2.18 12.43
C VAL A 138 8.14 -2.03 13.95
N PRO A 139 9.27 -1.86 14.67
CA PRO A 139 9.26 -1.69 16.12
C PRO A 139 8.68 -0.33 16.51
N GLU A 140 7.90 -0.28 17.58
CA GLU A 140 7.24 0.94 18.06
C GLU A 140 8.26 1.98 18.56
N THR A 141 8.50 3.05 17.79
CA THR A 141 9.43 4.15 18.14
C THR A 141 8.76 5.30 18.91
N LYS A 142 7.50 5.14 19.35
CA LYS A 142 6.70 6.23 19.93
C LYS A 142 7.26 6.67 21.30
N GLY A 143 7.57 7.96 21.43
CA GLY A 143 7.92 8.59 22.70
C GLY A 143 9.42 8.60 23.05
N LEU A 144 10.28 8.09 22.16
CA LEU A 144 11.73 8.11 22.33
C LEU A 144 12.33 9.39 21.75
N LYS A 145 13.30 9.97 22.45
CA LYS A 145 14.16 11.02 21.88
C LYS A 145 15.04 10.39 20.79
N LEU A 146 15.43 11.17 19.78
CA LEU A 146 16.33 10.71 18.69
C LEU A 146 17.60 10.02 19.18
N GLU A 147 18.08 10.35 20.39
CA GLU A 147 19.24 9.73 21.03
C GLU A 147 18.94 8.34 21.62
N GLU A 148 17.73 8.11 22.15
CA GLU A 148 17.32 6.83 22.74
C GLU A 148 17.03 5.76 21.67
N VAL A 149 16.63 6.18 20.46
CA VAL A 149 16.48 5.29 19.30
C VAL A 149 17.85 4.79 18.78
N ASP A 150 18.88 5.66 18.81
CA ASP A 150 20.24 5.28 18.41
C ASP A 150 20.86 4.27 19.39
N ASP A 151 20.52 4.35 20.68
CA ASP A 151 20.95 3.38 21.69
C ASP A 151 20.18 2.04 21.62
N MET A 152 18.89 2.04 21.26
CA MET A 152 18.14 0.79 21.03
C MET A 152 18.66 -0.04 19.85
N LEU A 153 19.13 0.62 18.78
CA LEU A 153 19.65 -0.03 17.56
C LEU A 153 21.14 -0.41 17.66
N ARG A 154 21.82 -0.11 18.77
CA ARG A 154 23.25 -0.37 18.99
C ARG A 154 23.59 -1.73 19.61
N HIS A 155 22.59 -2.54 19.94
CA HIS A 155 22.80 -3.93 20.39
C HIS A 155 22.84 -4.91 19.22
#